data_AF-A0A8S3E4D9-F1
#
_entry.id   AF-A0A8S3E4D9-F1
#
_cell.length_a   1.000
_cell.length_b   1.000
_cell.length_c   1.000
_cell.angle_alpha   90.00
_cell.angle_beta   90.00
_cell.angle_gamma   90.00
#
_symmetry.space_group_name_H-M   'P 1'
#
loop_
_entity.id
_entity.type
_entity.pdbx_description
1 polymer ?
#
loop_
_entity_poly.entity_id
_entity_poly.type
_entity_poly.pdbx_seq_one_letter_code
_entity_poly.pdbx_strand_id
1 'polypeptide(L)'
;MVPYTRTFIYLILHSSYDVRKPAYDIIRRLVNNLRSTDTDISLALLTGLTSFLDHFQITNETSSNDEANQQLNLTTVSKGFEETMLCIAKAMRMQDEQFKQTLSDRALLACCSSSILLSSDEKLWLKFLYLIFDKKPNEVENYLKNNVNSLVQICTTNQRLTKEQISAISLLCSMKPNLFLKSFLQIAYERLQPASYLLVSKRSYEIMKTPPGEIYEKSVLETILKHETKDTGNVKRESKNYSYKEQMAARELEKELAAKQNKATVPQLTKKQQEMLQQQLDQEQATRDIVKKIDEDAKNVFEIFTNIVKSTQELFIPYLGELVAHIWPTLKSPVAFNYAKDLYIALVPIVFMNDKDTFGYAIAYLAVRLNSDPSTVQQQLDKCWLQEDLLAAIERLLACLYENTQQAKKFN
;
A
#
# COMPACT_ATOMS: atom_id res chain seq x y z
N MET A 1 3.64 -30.19 -21.24
CA MET A 1 4.47 -29.09 -21.81
C MET A 1 4.92 -28.04 -20.78
N VAL A 2 4.22 -27.87 -19.65
CA VAL A 2 4.63 -27.00 -18.52
C VAL A 2 6.09 -27.13 -18.03
N PRO A 3 6.75 -28.31 -18.00
CA PRO A 3 8.14 -28.37 -17.54
C PRO A 3 9.16 -27.73 -18.50
N TYR A 4 8.84 -27.60 -19.79
CA TYR A 4 9.78 -27.06 -20.78
C TYR A 4 9.73 -25.53 -20.87
N THR A 5 8.63 -24.89 -20.47
CA THR A 5 8.49 -23.42 -20.53
C THR A 5 9.54 -22.72 -19.67
N ARG A 6 9.83 -23.25 -18.48
CA ARG A 6 10.88 -22.72 -17.60
C ARG A 6 12.27 -22.76 -18.23
N THR A 7 12.60 -23.86 -18.92
CA THR A 7 13.88 -24.01 -19.65
C THR A 7 13.96 -23.02 -20.81
N PHE A 8 12.87 -22.86 -21.57
CA PHE A 8 12.81 -21.87 -22.65
C PHE A 8 12.96 -20.44 -22.13
N ILE A 9 12.29 -20.09 -21.02
CA ILE A 9 12.41 -18.77 -20.38
C ILE A 9 13.86 -18.48 -19.98
N TYR A 10 14.56 -19.46 -19.38
CA TYR A 10 15.97 -19.30 -19.03
C TYR A 10 16.87 -19.08 -20.27
N LEU A 11 16.61 -19.78 -21.38
CA LEU A 11 17.37 -19.63 -22.63
C LEU A 11 17.09 -18.29 -23.33
N ILE A 12 15.84 -17.82 -23.30
CA ILE A 12 15.44 -16.50 -23.83
C ILE A 12 16.09 -15.37 -23.04
N LEU A 13 16.17 -15.51 -21.72
CA LEU A 13 16.70 -14.46 -20.85
C LEU A 13 18.22 -14.57 -20.65
N HIS A 14 18.88 -15.51 -21.32
CA HIS A 14 20.31 -15.73 -21.19
C HIS A 14 21.15 -14.50 -21.60
N SER A 15 22.29 -14.28 -20.95
CA SER A 15 23.16 -13.10 -21.16
C SER A 15 23.74 -13.01 -22.58
N SER A 16 24.06 -14.16 -23.20
CA SER A 16 24.60 -14.26 -24.57
C SER A 16 23.52 -14.24 -25.66
N TYR A 17 23.67 -13.36 -26.66
CA TYR A 17 22.78 -13.24 -27.82
C TYR A 17 22.77 -14.51 -28.69
N ASP A 18 23.90 -15.20 -28.81
CA ASP A 18 24.05 -16.40 -29.64
C ASP A 18 23.22 -17.57 -29.11
N VAL A 19 22.88 -17.56 -27.82
CA VAL A 19 21.97 -18.53 -27.18
C VAL A 19 20.52 -18.09 -27.29
N ARG A 20 20.25 -16.78 -27.15
CA ARG A 20 18.90 -16.22 -27.24
C ARG A 20 18.29 -16.39 -28.63
N LYS A 21 19.04 -16.05 -29.69
CA LYS A 21 18.54 -16.03 -31.07
C LYS A 21 17.98 -17.39 -31.53
N PRO A 22 18.70 -18.53 -31.37
CA PRO A 22 18.15 -19.84 -31.67
C PRO A 22 16.92 -20.21 -30.83
N ALA A 23 16.91 -19.82 -29.54
CA ALA A 23 15.77 -20.06 -28.67
C ALA A 23 14.51 -19.32 -29.15
N TYR A 24 14.65 -18.07 -29.59
CA TYR A 24 13.57 -17.31 -30.23
C TYR A 24 13.05 -17.96 -31.49
N ASP A 25 13.94 -18.44 -32.37
CA ASP A 25 13.53 -19.09 -33.61
C ASP A 25 12.72 -20.37 -33.34
N ILE A 26 13.10 -21.13 -32.31
CA ILE A 26 12.36 -22.32 -31.87
C ILE A 26 10.99 -21.94 -31.32
N ILE A 27 10.92 -20.94 -30.44
CA ILE A 27 9.67 -20.47 -29.86
C ILE A 27 8.75 -19.91 -30.93
N ARG A 28 9.28 -19.12 -31.87
CA ARG A 28 8.52 -18.61 -33.01
C ARG A 28 7.90 -19.75 -33.82
N ARG A 29 8.64 -20.84 -34.07
CA ARG A 29 8.10 -22.02 -34.75
C ARG A 29 7.04 -22.74 -33.92
N LEU A 30 7.27 -22.94 -32.62
CA LEU A 30 6.32 -23.58 -31.72
C LEU A 30 4.99 -22.82 -31.65
N VAL A 31 5.07 -21.51 -31.43
CA VAL A 31 3.93 -20.60 -31.31
C VAL A 31 3.18 -20.47 -32.66
N ASN A 32 3.88 -20.50 -33.80
CA ASN A 32 3.25 -20.47 -35.12
C ASN A 32 2.60 -21.80 -35.55
N ASN A 33 3.15 -22.94 -35.12
CA ASN A 33 2.74 -24.25 -35.63
C ASN A 33 1.64 -24.91 -34.78
N LEU A 34 1.55 -24.60 -33.48
CA LEU A 34 0.62 -25.24 -32.54
C LEU A 34 -0.67 -24.42 -32.38
N ARG A 35 -1.30 -24.09 -33.51
CA ARG A 35 -2.41 -23.11 -33.60
C ARG A 35 -3.73 -23.56 -32.97
N SER A 36 -3.87 -24.81 -32.49
CA SER A 36 -5.21 -25.37 -32.27
C SER A 36 -5.45 -26.32 -31.10
N THR A 37 -4.49 -26.71 -30.24
CA THR A 37 -4.84 -27.61 -29.12
C THR A 37 -4.04 -27.42 -27.82
N ASP A 38 -4.84 -27.31 -26.75
CA ASP A 38 -4.60 -27.42 -25.31
C ASP A 38 -3.57 -26.50 -24.65
N THR A 39 -4.11 -25.50 -23.91
CA THR A 39 -3.41 -24.57 -23.02
C THR A 39 -2.29 -23.82 -23.72
N ASP A 40 -2.69 -22.84 -24.53
CA ASP A 40 -1.87 -22.09 -25.47
C ASP A 40 -0.49 -21.77 -24.90
N ILE A 41 0.54 -22.29 -25.56
CA ILE A 41 1.94 -22.10 -25.20
C ILE A 41 2.27 -20.61 -25.00
N SER A 42 1.61 -19.72 -25.74
CA SER A 42 1.67 -18.27 -25.55
C SER A 42 1.27 -17.84 -24.14
N LEU A 43 0.13 -18.33 -23.62
CA LEU A 43 -0.36 -18.04 -22.28
C LEU A 43 0.53 -18.66 -21.20
N ALA A 44 1.01 -19.90 -21.43
CA ALA A 44 1.93 -20.57 -20.52
C ALA A 44 3.31 -19.88 -20.47
N LEU A 45 3.80 -19.38 -21.60
CA LEU A 45 5.02 -18.58 -21.68
C LEU A 45 4.84 -17.23 -21.00
N LEU A 46 3.72 -16.53 -21.22
CA LEU A 46 3.42 -15.28 -20.52
C LEU A 46 3.39 -15.49 -19.00
N THR A 47 2.65 -16.50 -18.52
CA THR A 47 2.52 -16.80 -17.09
C THR A 47 3.86 -17.25 -16.48
N GLY A 48 4.66 -17.99 -17.24
CA GLY A 48 6.01 -18.38 -16.82
C GLY A 48 6.97 -17.18 -16.76
N LEU A 49 6.89 -16.26 -17.73
CA LEU A 49 7.71 -15.06 -17.77
C LEU A 49 7.36 -14.12 -16.60
N THR A 50 6.08 -13.93 -16.31
CA THR A 50 5.65 -13.11 -15.15
C THR A 50 6.15 -13.71 -13.85
N SER A 51 5.93 -15.00 -13.62
CA SER A 51 6.40 -15.66 -12.39
C SER A 51 7.93 -15.67 -12.27
N PHE A 52 8.67 -15.77 -13.39
CA PHE A 52 10.12 -15.62 -13.38
C PHE A 52 10.54 -14.19 -12.98
N LEU A 53 9.88 -13.17 -13.51
CA LEU A 53 10.17 -11.77 -13.17
C LEU A 53 9.87 -11.45 -11.71
N ASP A 54 8.76 -11.97 -11.17
CA ASP A 54 8.40 -11.79 -9.76
C ASP A 54 9.50 -12.39 -8.85
N HIS A 55 9.96 -13.61 -9.16
CA HIS A 55 11.06 -14.24 -8.43
C HIS A 55 12.39 -13.49 -8.59
N PHE A 56 12.70 -13.01 -9.80
CA PHE A 56 13.92 -12.26 -10.09
C PHE A 56 13.96 -10.91 -9.36
N GLN A 57 12.82 -10.23 -9.24
CA GLN A 57 12.70 -9.01 -8.44
C GLN A 57 12.89 -9.27 -6.96
N ILE A 58 12.24 -10.31 -6.40
CA ILE A 58 12.36 -10.67 -4.98
C ILE A 58 13.83 -10.95 -4.61
N THR A 59 14.57 -11.63 -5.48
CA THR A 59 16.01 -11.86 -5.25
C THR A 59 16.80 -10.56 -5.26
N ASN A 60 16.57 -9.65 -6.22
CA ASN A 60 17.33 -8.39 -6.28
C ASN A 60 16.98 -7.39 -5.16
N GLU A 61 15.73 -7.37 -4.67
CA GLU A 61 15.35 -6.54 -3.51
C GLU A 61 15.96 -7.04 -2.19
N THR A 62 16.38 -8.32 -2.12
CA THR A 62 16.93 -8.95 -0.91
C THR A 62 18.45 -9.17 -0.96
N SER A 63 19.06 -9.26 -2.14
CA SER A 63 20.50 -9.51 -2.31
C SER A 63 21.23 -8.25 -2.80
N SER A 64 21.53 -7.35 -1.88
CA SER A 64 22.41 -6.20 -2.16
C SER A 64 23.90 -6.47 -1.92
N ASN A 65 24.34 -7.72 -1.65
CA ASN A 65 25.70 -7.99 -1.15
C ASN A 65 26.49 -9.19 -1.72
N ASP A 66 26.04 -9.95 -2.72
CA ASP A 66 26.84 -11.09 -3.23
C ASP A 66 27.22 -10.94 -4.72
N GLU A 67 28.50 -10.62 -4.97
CA GLU A 67 29.10 -10.35 -6.29
C GLU A 67 29.42 -11.62 -7.12
N ALA A 68 28.97 -12.82 -6.74
CA ALA A 68 29.52 -14.06 -7.32
C ALA A 68 28.55 -14.96 -8.13
N ASN A 69 27.25 -14.67 -8.22
CA ASN A 69 26.32 -15.51 -8.97
C ASN A 69 25.63 -14.77 -10.12
N GLN A 70 26.14 -15.02 -11.34
CA GLN A 70 25.50 -14.77 -12.65
C GLN A 70 24.53 -13.59 -12.69
N GLN A 71 25.09 -12.37 -12.73
CA GLN A 71 24.34 -11.16 -13.02
C GLN A 71 23.77 -11.24 -14.44
N LEU A 72 22.54 -11.74 -14.58
CA LEU A 72 21.70 -11.41 -15.71
C LEU A 72 21.54 -9.88 -15.70
N ASN A 73 22.25 -9.20 -16.61
CA ASN A 73 22.11 -7.76 -16.77
C ASN A 73 20.63 -7.40 -16.94
N LEU A 74 20.13 -6.49 -16.10
CA LEU A 74 18.74 -6.02 -16.10
C LEU A 74 18.28 -5.62 -17.51
N THR A 75 19.15 -4.95 -18.26
CA THR A 75 18.91 -4.55 -19.65
C THR A 75 18.71 -5.74 -20.60
N THR A 76 19.37 -6.87 -20.34
CA THR A 76 19.24 -8.09 -21.14
C THR A 76 17.94 -8.80 -20.82
N VAL A 77 17.53 -8.82 -19.55
CA VAL A 77 16.24 -9.38 -19.13
C VAL A 77 15.08 -8.58 -19.71
N SER A 78 15.11 -7.24 -19.65
CA SER A 78 14.07 -6.38 -20.25
C SER A 78 13.96 -6.60 -21.75
N LYS A 79 15.09 -6.54 -22.48
CA LYS A 79 15.10 -6.76 -23.94
C LYS A 79 14.62 -8.17 -24.30
N GLY A 80 15.01 -9.16 -23.52
CA GLY A 80 14.59 -10.54 -23.73
C GLY A 80 13.08 -10.72 -23.58
N PHE A 81 12.51 -10.07 -22.56
CA PHE A 81 11.07 -10.04 -22.36
C PHE A 81 10.35 -9.30 -23.50
N GLU A 82 10.79 -8.10 -23.86
CA GLU A 82 10.22 -7.31 -24.97
C GLU A 82 10.19 -8.10 -26.28
N GLU A 83 11.32 -8.70 -26.68
CA GLU A 83 11.41 -9.50 -27.91
C GLU A 83 10.46 -10.71 -27.89
N THR A 84 10.29 -11.35 -26.73
CA THR A 84 9.37 -12.49 -26.57
C THR A 84 7.92 -12.04 -26.72
N MET A 85 7.54 -10.94 -26.06
CA MET A 85 6.21 -10.35 -26.16
C MET A 85 5.86 -10.04 -27.62
N LEU A 86 6.76 -9.35 -28.33
CA LEU A 86 6.53 -8.99 -29.73
C LEU A 86 6.52 -10.20 -30.66
N CYS A 87 7.27 -11.27 -30.33
CA CYS A 87 7.23 -12.53 -31.08
C CYS A 87 5.87 -13.23 -30.91
N ILE A 88 5.36 -13.32 -29.67
CA ILE A 88 4.04 -13.88 -29.38
C ILE A 88 2.95 -13.10 -30.13
N ALA A 89 3.00 -11.76 -30.08
CA ALA A 89 2.05 -10.90 -30.78
C ALA A 89 2.02 -11.17 -32.29
N LYS A 90 3.20 -11.29 -32.94
CA LYS A 90 3.30 -11.56 -34.38
C LYS A 90 2.75 -12.94 -34.77
N ALA A 91 2.98 -13.95 -33.93
CA ALA A 91 2.54 -15.30 -34.20
C ALA A 91 1.01 -15.48 -34.07
N MET A 92 0.39 -14.69 -33.18
CA MET A 92 -1.02 -14.83 -32.81
C MET A 92 -1.98 -13.94 -33.61
N ARG A 93 -1.50 -13.24 -34.65
CA ARG A 93 -2.30 -12.32 -35.50
C ARG A 93 -3.53 -12.93 -36.15
N MET A 94 -3.43 -14.19 -36.54
CA MET A 94 -4.45 -14.89 -37.33
C MET A 94 -5.40 -15.74 -36.47
N GLN A 95 -5.33 -15.60 -35.14
CA GLN A 95 -6.20 -16.32 -34.22
C GLN A 95 -7.57 -15.64 -34.09
N ASP A 96 -8.50 -16.34 -33.44
CA ASP A 96 -9.84 -15.83 -33.16
C ASP A 96 -9.81 -14.56 -32.30
N GLU A 97 -10.78 -13.68 -32.51
CA GLU A 97 -10.88 -12.41 -31.77
C GLU A 97 -10.98 -12.63 -30.25
N GLN A 98 -11.70 -13.66 -29.79
CA GLN A 98 -11.79 -14.00 -28.36
C GLN A 98 -10.43 -14.38 -27.76
N PHE A 99 -9.61 -15.10 -28.52
CA PHE A 99 -8.27 -15.46 -28.09
C PHE A 99 -7.35 -14.24 -28.05
N LYS A 100 -7.41 -13.38 -29.08
CA LYS A 100 -6.67 -12.10 -29.09
C LYS A 100 -7.01 -11.23 -27.88
N GLN A 101 -8.27 -11.17 -27.49
CA GLN A 101 -8.72 -10.44 -26.29
C GLN A 101 -8.11 -11.05 -25.02
N THR A 102 -8.28 -12.36 -24.81
CA THR A 102 -7.74 -13.06 -23.63
C THR A 102 -6.22 -12.89 -23.51
N LEU A 103 -5.51 -12.97 -24.64
CA LEU A 103 -4.07 -12.78 -24.71
C LEU A 103 -3.66 -11.34 -24.40
N SER A 104 -4.41 -10.35 -24.90
CA SER A 104 -4.19 -8.91 -24.66
C SER A 104 -4.39 -8.55 -23.19
N ASP A 105 -5.42 -9.11 -22.56
CA ASP A 105 -5.75 -8.93 -21.14
C ASP A 105 -4.63 -9.49 -20.23
N ARG A 106 -4.14 -10.70 -20.54
CA ARG A 106 -3.02 -11.31 -19.81
C ARG A 106 -1.69 -10.57 -20.03
N ALA A 107 -1.47 -10.08 -21.25
CA ALA A 107 -0.29 -9.30 -21.59
C ALA A 107 -0.24 -7.96 -20.85
N LEU A 108 -1.39 -7.34 -20.52
CA LEU A 108 -1.43 -6.09 -19.77
C LEU A 108 -0.74 -6.23 -18.42
N LEU A 109 -1.17 -7.20 -17.62
CA LEU A 109 -0.59 -7.46 -16.31
C LEU A 109 0.88 -7.89 -16.44
N ALA A 110 1.22 -8.67 -17.46
CA ALA A 110 2.59 -9.12 -17.69
C ALA A 110 3.57 -7.99 -18.03
N CYS A 111 3.15 -7.03 -18.85
CA CYS A 111 3.95 -5.83 -19.13
C CYS A 111 4.12 -4.94 -17.90
N CYS A 112 3.15 -4.97 -17.00
CA CYS A 112 3.12 -4.15 -15.80
C CYS A 112 3.74 -4.84 -14.58
N SER A 113 4.16 -6.10 -14.70
CA SER A 113 4.52 -6.89 -13.52
C SER A 113 5.86 -6.55 -12.90
N SER A 114 6.71 -5.85 -13.64
CA SER A 114 8.03 -5.50 -13.15
C SER A 114 8.36 -4.04 -13.41
N SER A 115 8.86 -3.36 -12.38
CA SER A 115 9.45 -2.02 -12.45
C SER A 115 10.58 -1.93 -13.49
N ILE A 116 11.26 -3.06 -13.73
CA ILE A 116 12.35 -3.20 -14.70
C ILE A 116 11.83 -3.10 -16.15
N LEU A 117 10.59 -3.55 -16.40
CA LEU A 117 9.94 -3.42 -17.71
C LEU A 117 9.38 -2.02 -17.91
N LEU A 118 8.76 -1.45 -16.87
CA LEU A 118 8.19 -0.10 -16.91
C LEU A 118 9.26 0.97 -17.18
N SER A 119 10.48 0.77 -16.67
CA SER A 119 11.63 1.65 -16.91
C SER A 119 12.29 1.47 -18.28
N SER A 120 12.09 0.31 -18.94
CA SER A 120 12.68 0.01 -20.26
C SER A 120 11.77 0.49 -21.39
N ASP A 121 10.49 0.12 -21.36
CA ASP A 121 9.51 0.46 -22.40
C ASP A 121 8.08 0.55 -21.84
N GLU A 122 7.71 1.74 -21.37
CA GLU A 122 6.37 2.04 -20.84
C GLU A 122 5.25 1.72 -21.85
N LYS A 123 5.55 1.73 -23.16
CA LYS A 123 4.58 1.51 -24.24
C LYS A 123 4.63 0.09 -24.80
N LEU A 124 5.23 -0.86 -24.09
CA LEU A 124 5.37 -2.25 -24.57
C LEU A 124 4.01 -2.91 -24.85
N TRP A 125 3.04 -2.76 -23.95
CA TRP A 125 1.70 -3.31 -24.14
C TRP A 125 0.99 -2.71 -25.36
N LEU A 126 1.17 -1.40 -25.59
CA LEU A 126 0.66 -0.75 -26.81
C LEU A 126 1.26 -1.36 -28.08
N LYS A 127 2.59 -1.54 -28.12
CA LYS A 127 3.27 -2.18 -29.25
C LYS A 127 2.77 -3.61 -29.46
N PHE A 128 2.50 -4.34 -28.38
CA PHE A 128 1.92 -5.67 -28.39
C PHE A 128 0.51 -5.67 -29.03
N LEU A 129 -0.39 -4.79 -28.59
CA LEU A 129 -1.73 -4.63 -29.16
C LEU A 129 -1.66 -4.29 -30.65
N TYR A 130 -0.86 -3.29 -31.02
CA TYR A 130 -0.68 -2.92 -32.42
C TYR A 130 -0.17 -4.09 -33.26
N LEU A 131 0.64 -5.00 -32.73
CA LEU A 131 1.11 -6.15 -33.50
C LEU A 131 0.09 -7.29 -33.59
N ILE A 132 -0.75 -7.48 -32.59
CA ILE A 132 -1.84 -8.49 -32.61
C ILE A 132 -2.94 -8.08 -33.59
N PHE A 133 -3.35 -6.81 -33.56
CA PHE A 133 -4.38 -6.25 -34.44
C PHE A 133 -3.82 -5.76 -35.78
N ASP A 134 -2.77 -6.43 -36.27
CA ASP A 134 -2.14 -6.19 -37.58
C ASP A 134 -1.87 -4.72 -37.94
N LYS A 135 -1.43 -3.94 -36.94
CA LYS A 135 -1.11 -2.51 -37.02
C LYS A 135 -2.28 -1.61 -37.42
N LYS A 136 -3.51 -2.07 -37.22
CA LYS A 136 -4.71 -1.27 -37.49
C LYS A 136 -5.13 -0.50 -36.23
N PRO A 137 -4.96 0.84 -36.19
CA PRO A 137 -5.29 1.63 -35.01
C PRO A 137 -6.78 1.53 -34.64
N ASN A 138 -7.68 1.47 -35.63
CA ASN A 138 -9.12 1.41 -35.40
C ASN A 138 -9.55 0.13 -34.66
N GLU A 139 -8.91 -1.01 -34.93
CA GLU A 139 -9.21 -2.27 -34.25
C GLU A 139 -8.75 -2.22 -32.79
N VAL A 140 -7.58 -1.63 -32.51
CA VAL A 140 -7.10 -1.38 -31.15
C VAL A 140 -8.03 -0.45 -30.38
N GLU A 141 -8.50 0.63 -31.01
CA GLU A 141 -9.45 1.55 -30.37
C GLU A 141 -10.80 0.89 -30.10
N ASN A 142 -11.31 0.08 -31.03
CA ASN A 142 -12.55 -0.67 -30.84
C ASN A 142 -12.41 -1.70 -29.71
N TYR A 143 -11.27 -2.40 -29.64
CA TYR A 143 -10.97 -3.31 -28.54
C TYR A 143 -10.99 -2.58 -27.18
N LEU A 144 -10.32 -1.44 -27.07
CA LEU A 144 -10.29 -0.66 -25.83
C LEU A 144 -11.68 -0.15 -25.43
N LYS A 145 -12.48 0.36 -26.38
CA LYS A 145 -13.84 0.86 -26.13
C LYS A 145 -14.82 -0.25 -25.73
N ASN A 146 -14.72 -1.42 -26.36
CA ASN A 146 -15.64 -2.53 -26.10
C ASN A 146 -15.30 -3.27 -24.79
N ASN A 147 -14.02 -3.25 -24.37
CA ASN A 147 -13.54 -4.02 -23.22
C ASN A 147 -13.20 -3.15 -21.99
N VAL A 148 -13.67 -1.90 -21.92
CA VAL A 148 -13.41 -1.01 -20.76
C VAL A 148 -13.74 -1.70 -19.44
N ASN A 149 -14.94 -2.29 -19.32
CA ASN A 149 -15.37 -2.94 -18.08
C ASN A 149 -14.51 -4.15 -17.72
N SER A 150 -14.13 -4.98 -18.70
CA SER A 150 -13.26 -6.15 -18.49
C SER A 150 -11.88 -5.70 -18.00
N LEU A 151 -11.29 -4.70 -18.67
CA LEU A 151 -9.96 -4.18 -18.32
C LEU A 151 -9.94 -3.52 -16.95
N VAL A 152 -10.98 -2.74 -16.61
CA VAL A 152 -11.16 -2.16 -15.28
C VAL A 152 -11.26 -3.27 -14.25
N GLN A 153 -12.10 -4.29 -14.48
CA GLN A 153 -12.24 -5.44 -13.58
C GLN A 153 -10.90 -6.15 -13.36
N ILE A 154 -10.16 -6.50 -14.42
CA ILE A 154 -8.84 -7.15 -14.32
C ILE A 154 -7.89 -6.36 -13.40
N CYS A 155 -7.92 -5.04 -13.48
CA CYS A 155 -7.10 -4.17 -12.66
C CYS A 155 -7.64 -4.02 -11.22
N THR A 156 -8.93 -4.25 -10.97
CA THR A 156 -9.57 -3.99 -9.67
C THR A 156 -10.17 -5.22 -8.97
N THR A 157 -9.99 -6.44 -9.50
CA THR A 157 -10.61 -7.68 -8.99
C THR A 157 -10.30 -7.93 -7.51
N ASN A 158 -9.10 -7.56 -7.07
CA ASN A 158 -8.65 -7.85 -5.72
C ASN A 158 -9.10 -6.75 -4.74
N GLN A 159 -9.43 -7.16 -3.51
CA GLN A 159 -9.62 -6.22 -2.40
C GLN A 159 -8.34 -5.40 -2.18
N ARG A 160 -7.18 -6.08 -2.24
CA ARG A 160 -5.85 -5.47 -2.23
C ARG A 160 -5.27 -5.45 -3.63
N LEU A 161 -5.09 -4.27 -4.22
CA LEU A 161 -4.47 -4.17 -5.55
C LEU A 161 -2.97 -4.40 -5.45
N THR A 162 -2.44 -5.16 -6.39
CA THR A 162 -1.02 -5.48 -6.47
C THR A 162 -0.25 -4.41 -7.24
N LYS A 163 1.09 -4.38 -7.16
CA LYS A 163 1.92 -3.36 -7.84
C LYS A 163 1.72 -3.40 -9.37
N GLU A 164 1.51 -4.60 -9.91
CA GLU A 164 1.22 -4.89 -11.32
C GLU A 164 -0.08 -4.18 -11.74
N GLN A 165 -1.12 -4.31 -10.92
CA GLN A 165 -2.44 -3.73 -11.16
C GLN A 165 -2.41 -2.20 -11.10
N ILE A 166 -1.69 -1.62 -10.14
CA ILE A 166 -1.50 -0.16 -10.04
C ILE A 166 -0.82 0.39 -11.28
N SER A 167 0.24 -0.28 -11.73
CA SER A 167 0.99 0.10 -12.92
C SER A 167 0.14 -0.03 -14.20
N ALA A 168 -0.70 -1.06 -14.27
CA ALA A 168 -1.68 -1.21 -15.36
C ALA A 168 -2.72 -0.09 -15.38
N ILE A 169 -3.25 0.32 -14.22
CA ILE A 169 -4.18 1.46 -14.12
C ILE A 169 -3.49 2.75 -14.61
N SER A 170 -2.26 2.99 -14.15
CA SER A 170 -1.45 4.13 -14.56
C SER A 170 -1.27 4.17 -16.09
N LEU A 171 -0.92 3.02 -16.69
CA LEU A 171 -0.76 2.89 -18.13
C LEU A 171 -2.07 3.13 -18.89
N LEU A 172 -3.18 2.55 -18.44
CA LEU A 172 -4.49 2.75 -19.09
C LEU A 172 -4.94 4.21 -19.03
N CYS A 173 -4.75 4.86 -17.87
CA CYS A 173 -5.07 6.27 -17.69
C CYS A 173 -4.15 7.19 -18.50
N SER A 174 -2.85 6.90 -18.63
CA SER A 174 -1.94 7.69 -19.48
C SER A 174 -2.24 7.53 -20.98
N MET A 175 -2.72 6.35 -21.38
CA MET A 175 -3.04 6.05 -22.78
C MET A 175 -4.34 6.66 -23.28
N LYS A 176 -5.46 6.40 -22.59
CA LYS A 176 -6.80 6.86 -22.98
C LYS A 176 -7.56 7.37 -21.74
N PRO A 177 -7.20 8.56 -21.24
CA PRO A 177 -7.75 9.12 -20.00
C PRO A 177 -9.29 9.20 -20.07
N ASN A 178 -9.82 9.68 -21.20
CA ASN A 178 -11.26 9.88 -21.42
C ASN A 178 -12.10 8.59 -21.31
N LEU A 179 -11.48 7.40 -21.47
CA LEU A 179 -12.18 6.13 -21.38
C LEU A 179 -12.11 5.52 -19.98
N PHE A 180 -10.94 5.60 -19.33
CA PHE A 180 -10.65 4.82 -18.13
C PHE A 180 -10.70 5.63 -16.84
N LEU A 181 -10.31 6.91 -16.89
CA LEU A 181 -10.08 7.71 -15.69
C LEU A 181 -11.33 7.82 -14.81
N LYS A 182 -12.49 8.09 -15.43
CA LYS A 182 -13.77 8.19 -14.70
C LYS A 182 -14.13 6.89 -13.96
N SER A 183 -13.94 5.74 -14.60
CA SER A 183 -14.27 4.44 -14.02
C SER A 183 -13.37 4.10 -12.83
N PHE A 184 -12.06 4.38 -12.97
CA PHE A 184 -11.13 4.18 -11.86
C PHE A 184 -11.35 5.16 -10.71
N LEU A 185 -11.71 6.41 -11.01
CA LEU A 185 -12.09 7.40 -9.99
C LEU A 185 -13.35 7.01 -9.23
N GLN A 186 -14.35 6.45 -9.90
CA GLN A 186 -15.55 5.97 -9.21
C GLN A 186 -15.21 4.87 -8.20
N ILE A 187 -14.41 3.88 -8.61
CA ILE A 187 -13.91 2.83 -7.72
C ILE A 187 -13.06 3.43 -6.60
N ALA A 188 -12.34 4.52 -6.88
CA ALA A 188 -11.59 5.26 -5.89
C ALA A 188 -12.46 5.85 -4.79
N TYR A 189 -13.48 6.59 -5.19
CA TYR A 189 -14.37 7.26 -4.25
C TYR A 189 -15.08 6.25 -3.36
N GLU A 190 -15.52 5.12 -3.92
CA GLU A 190 -16.12 4.01 -3.17
C GLU A 190 -15.14 3.40 -2.15
N ARG A 191 -13.86 3.30 -2.49
CA ARG A 191 -12.83 2.71 -1.61
C ARG A 191 -12.18 3.71 -0.64
N LEU A 192 -12.21 5.01 -0.93
CA LEU A 192 -11.60 6.06 -0.09
C LEU A 192 -12.46 6.39 1.14
N GLN A 193 -13.77 6.17 1.09
CA GLN A 193 -14.70 6.50 2.18
C GLN A 193 -15.49 5.31 2.74
N PRO A 194 -14.86 4.19 3.11
CA PRO A 194 -15.57 3.16 3.83
C PRO A 194 -15.95 3.71 5.22
N ALA A 195 -17.20 3.48 5.61
CA ALA A 195 -17.72 3.88 6.93
C ALA A 195 -16.84 3.36 8.08
N SER A 196 -16.11 2.27 7.87
CA SER A 196 -15.16 1.70 8.82
C SER A 196 -14.05 2.68 9.25
N TYR A 197 -13.58 3.57 8.38
CA TYR A 197 -12.52 4.53 8.74
C TYR A 197 -12.99 5.54 9.79
N LEU A 198 -14.26 5.96 9.72
CA LEU A 198 -14.83 6.94 10.65
C LEU A 198 -15.27 6.31 11.98
N LEU A 199 -15.50 4.99 12.00
CA LEU A 199 -15.88 4.25 13.21
C LEU A 199 -14.68 3.96 14.14
N VAL A 200 -13.45 4.02 13.63
CA VAL A 200 -12.26 3.79 14.47
C VAL A 200 -12.06 4.97 15.41
N SER A 201 -12.29 4.74 16.69
CA SER A 201 -12.03 5.73 17.74
C SER A 201 -10.53 5.95 17.93
N LYS A 202 -10.16 7.14 18.44
CA LYS A 202 -8.78 7.48 18.85
C LYS A 202 -8.22 6.44 19.82
N ARG A 203 -9.04 6.00 20.78
CA ARG A 203 -8.70 4.95 21.74
C ARG A 203 -8.33 3.64 21.05
N SER A 204 -9.14 3.18 20.09
CA SER A 204 -8.88 1.95 19.34
C SER A 204 -7.57 2.03 18.54
N TYR A 205 -7.25 3.21 18.01
CA TYR A 205 -5.99 3.45 17.31
C TYR A 205 -4.77 3.47 18.26
N GLU A 206 -4.90 4.01 19.46
CA GLU A 206 -3.82 3.98 20.46
C GLU A 206 -3.60 2.57 21.04
N ILE A 207 -4.67 1.79 21.19
CA ILE A 207 -4.58 0.35 21.52
C ILE A 207 -3.78 -0.39 20.45
N MET A 208 -3.99 -0.08 19.15
CA MET A 208 -3.23 -0.67 18.04
C MET A 208 -1.73 -0.36 18.12
N LYS A 209 -1.35 0.86 18.54
CA LYS A 209 0.05 1.27 18.70
C LYS A 209 0.75 0.62 19.90
N THR A 210 -0.01 0.08 20.85
CA THR A 210 0.53 -0.56 22.05
C THR A 210 1.08 -1.95 21.71
N PRO A 211 2.30 -2.32 22.14
CA PRO A 211 2.90 -3.60 21.79
C PRO A 211 2.09 -4.79 22.34
N PRO A 212 2.17 -5.96 21.67
CA PRO A 212 1.43 -7.14 22.09
C PRO A 212 1.88 -7.60 23.49
N GLY A 213 0.92 -7.76 24.40
CA GLY A 213 1.17 -8.18 25.78
C GLY A 213 1.16 -7.05 26.82
N GLU A 214 1.09 -5.78 26.38
CA GLU A 214 0.86 -4.64 27.26
C GLU A 214 -0.60 -4.16 27.16
N ILE A 215 -1.18 -3.83 28.32
CA ILE A 215 -2.53 -3.26 28.40
C ILE A 215 -2.43 -1.75 28.23
N TYR A 216 -3.14 -1.21 27.25
CA TYR A 216 -3.26 0.22 27.04
C TYR A 216 -4.05 0.88 28.17
N GLU A 217 -5.16 0.27 28.61
CA GLU A 217 -5.98 0.78 29.71
C GLU A 217 -5.38 0.50 31.10
N LYS A 218 -4.42 1.34 31.52
CA LYS A 218 -3.76 1.26 32.84
C LYS A 218 -4.71 1.43 34.05
N SER A 219 -5.93 1.92 33.85
CA SER A 219 -6.93 2.04 34.93
C SER A 219 -7.38 0.68 35.50
N VAL A 220 -7.27 -0.39 34.70
CA VAL A 220 -7.49 -1.77 35.19
C VAL A 220 -6.38 -2.18 36.15
N LEU A 221 -5.13 -1.82 35.84
CA LEU A 221 -3.99 -2.04 36.76
C LEU A 221 -4.17 -1.26 38.07
N GLU A 222 -4.64 -0.01 37.99
CA GLU A 222 -4.94 0.78 39.18
C GLU A 222 -6.09 0.19 40.01
N THR A 223 -7.09 -0.43 39.37
CA THR A 223 -8.20 -1.09 40.06
C THR A 223 -7.74 -2.37 40.75
N ILE A 224 -6.85 -3.14 40.11
CA ILE A 224 -6.19 -4.31 40.70
C ILE A 224 -5.37 -3.89 41.92
N LEU A 225 -4.54 -2.85 41.81
CA LEU A 225 -3.72 -2.30 42.91
C LEU A 225 -4.58 -1.76 44.06
N LYS A 226 -5.72 -1.10 43.76
CA LYS A 226 -6.65 -0.61 44.79
C LYS A 226 -7.38 -1.74 45.50
N HIS A 227 -7.69 -2.85 44.83
CA HIS A 227 -8.32 -4.00 45.46
C HIS A 227 -7.38 -4.79 46.39
N GLU A 228 -6.07 -4.82 46.13
CA GLU A 228 -5.08 -5.41 47.04
C GLU A 228 -5.09 -4.75 48.45
N THR A 229 -5.38 -3.45 48.53
CA THR A 229 -5.45 -2.75 49.82
C THR A 229 -6.68 -3.07 50.65
N LYS A 230 -7.73 -3.69 50.08
CA LYS A 230 -8.97 -4.04 50.79
C LYS A 230 -8.95 -5.45 51.39
N ASP A 231 -8.07 -6.33 50.93
CA ASP A 231 -8.03 -7.74 51.38
C ASP A 231 -7.25 -7.95 52.69
N THR A 232 -6.66 -6.90 53.27
CA THR A 232 -6.01 -6.95 54.60
C THR A 232 -7.02 -6.91 55.76
N GLY A 233 -8.32 -6.81 55.50
CA GLY A 233 -9.37 -6.58 56.50
C GLY A 233 -9.87 -7.83 57.24
N ASN A 234 -9.47 -9.04 56.85
CA ASN A 234 -10.05 -10.28 57.38
C ASN A 234 -9.01 -11.21 58.04
N VAL A 235 -8.23 -10.67 58.98
CA VAL A 235 -7.42 -11.50 59.89
C VAL A 235 -8.33 -12.05 60.98
N LYS A 236 -8.80 -13.29 60.81
CA LYS A 236 -9.54 -14.02 61.86
C LYS A 236 -8.66 -14.18 63.11
N ARG A 237 -9.15 -13.70 64.25
CA ARG A 237 -8.61 -13.94 65.59
C ARG A 237 -8.74 -15.42 65.94
N GLU A 238 -7.72 -16.22 65.67
CA GLU A 238 -7.67 -17.57 66.23
C GLU A 238 -6.30 -17.87 66.83
N SER A 239 -6.35 -18.29 68.11
CA SER A 239 -5.30 -18.80 69.00
C SER A 239 -4.35 -17.80 69.68
N LYS A 240 -4.57 -17.68 70.99
CA LYS A 240 -3.77 -16.98 72.00
C LYS A 240 -2.44 -17.70 72.21
N ASN A 241 -1.31 -17.09 71.80
CA ASN A 241 -0.01 -17.14 72.50
C ASN A 241 1.17 -16.50 71.75
N TYR A 242 0.98 -15.91 70.57
CA TYR A 242 2.04 -15.11 69.94
C TYR A 242 1.81 -13.62 70.14
N SER A 243 2.82 -12.95 70.70
CA SER A 243 2.81 -11.51 70.96
C SER A 243 2.70 -10.76 69.64
N TYR A 244 1.73 -9.86 69.55
CA TYR A 244 1.46 -9.02 68.37
C TYR A 244 2.71 -8.29 67.86
N LYS A 245 3.66 -7.96 68.75
CA LYS A 245 4.95 -7.37 68.38
C LYS A 245 5.87 -8.32 67.62
N GLU A 246 5.88 -9.61 67.94
CA GLU A 246 6.68 -10.59 67.21
C GLU A 246 6.10 -10.89 65.83
N GLN A 247 4.77 -10.89 65.68
CA GLN A 247 4.14 -11.04 64.36
C GLN A 247 4.40 -9.85 63.43
N MET A 248 4.44 -8.64 63.99
CA MET A 248 4.80 -7.45 63.21
C MET A 248 6.28 -7.46 62.83
N ALA A 249 7.16 -7.81 63.78
CA ALA A 249 8.60 -7.90 63.53
C ALA A 249 8.96 -9.00 62.52
N ALA A 250 8.31 -10.17 62.58
CA ALA A 250 8.51 -11.24 61.60
C ALA A 250 8.07 -10.81 60.19
N ARG A 251 6.95 -10.09 60.08
CA ARG A 251 6.44 -9.58 58.80
C ARG A 251 7.31 -8.44 58.23
N GLU A 252 7.98 -7.69 59.10
CA GLU A 252 8.92 -6.63 58.72
C GLU A 252 10.28 -7.22 58.30
N LEU A 253 10.74 -8.29 58.97
CA LEU A 253 11.89 -9.10 58.57
C LEU A 253 11.70 -9.79 57.21
N GLU A 254 10.51 -10.31 56.92
CA GLU A 254 10.20 -10.88 55.60
C GLU A 254 10.23 -9.81 54.50
N LYS A 255 9.77 -8.59 54.78
CA LYS A 255 9.85 -7.47 53.84
C LYS A 255 11.29 -7.00 53.63
N GLU A 256 12.11 -6.95 54.67
CA GLU A 256 13.54 -6.62 54.54
C GLU A 256 14.32 -7.70 53.79
N LEU A 257 14.01 -8.98 54.00
CA LEU A 257 14.64 -10.10 53.28
C LEU A 257 14.20 -10.13 51.81
N ALA A 258 12.93 -9.81 51.52
CA ALA A 258 12.41 -9.68 50.15
C ALA A 258 12.95 -8.44 49.42
N ALA A 259 13.26 -7.34 50.14
CA ALA A 259 13.90 -6.17 49.55
C ALA A 259 15.40 -6.40 49.26
N LYS A 260 16.08 -7.25 50.05
CA LYS A 260 17.50 -7.59 49.88
C LYS A 260 17.76 -8.63 48.80
N GLN A 261 16.76 -9.45 48.44
CA GLN A 261 16.81 -10.33 47.28
C GLN A 261 16.11 -9.62 46.11
N ASN A 262 16.84 -9.18 45.09
CA ASN A 262 16.30 -8.60 43.85
C ASN A 262 15.43 -9.60 43.05
N LYS A 263 14.35 -10.11 43.64
CA LYS A 263 13.24 -10.78 42.98
C LYS A 263 12.08 -9.83 43.16
N ALA A 264 11.76 -9.10 42.10
CA ALA A 264 10.46 -8.47 41.96
C ALA A 264 9.42 -9.59 42.09
N THR A 265 8.88 -9.76 43.30
CA THR A 265 7.75 -10.64 43.57
C THR A 265 6.60 -10.02 42.81
N VAL A 266 6.38 -10.54 41.60
CA VAL A 266 5.15 -10.34 40.84
C VAL A 266 4.01 -10.56 41.84
N PRO A 267 3.20 -9.54 42.16
CA PRO A 267 2.08 -9.70 43.07
C PRO A 267 1.25 -10.88 42.55
N GLN A 268 0.97 -11.86 43.42
CA GLN A 268 0.14 -13.01 43.04
C GLN A 268 -1.27 -12.48 42.75
N LEU A 269 -1.51 -12.13 41.49
CA LEU A 269 -2.84 -11.80 41.00
C LEU A 269 -3.76 -12.96 41.37
N THR A 270 -4.82 -12.67 42.12
CA THR A 270 -5.87 -13.66 42.40
C THR A 270 -6.45 -14.18 41.08
N LYS A 271 -6.94 -15.43 41.04
CA LYS A 271 -7.50 -16.03 39.80
C LYS A 271 -8.50 -15.11 39.08
N LYS A 272 -9.31 -14.36 39.82
CA LYS A 272 -10.24 -13.35 39.28
C LYS A 272 -9.53 -12.14 38.65
N GLN A 273 -8.42 -11.68 39.20
CA GLN A 273 -7.60 -10.60 38.63
C GLN A 273 -6.84 -11.07 37.38
N GLN A 274 -6.35 -12.32 37.37
CA GLN A 274 -5.75 -12.92 36.17
C GLN A 274 -6.77 -13.08 35.05
N GLU A 275 -7.98 -13.55 35.36
CA GLU A 275 -9.08 -13.66 34.39
C GLU A 275 -9.51 -12.28 33.87
N MET A 276 -9.60 -11.26 34.72
CA MET A 276 -9.95 -9.88 34.31
C MET A 276 -8.85 -9.26 33.42
N LEU A 277 -7.58 -9.50 33.75
CA LEU A 277 -6.44 -9.07 32.95
C LEU A 277 -6.43 -9.76 31.57
N GLN A 278 -6.68 -11.07 31.55
CA GLN A 278 -6.75 -11.85 30.32
C GLN A 278 -7.92 -11.40 29.44
N GLN A 279 -9.11 -11.17 30.01
CA GLN A 279 -10.26 -10.67 29.27
C GLN A 279 -10.00 -9.29 28.65
N GLN A 280 -9.33 -8.39 29.37
CA GLN A 280 -8.92 -7.08 28.85
C GLN A 280 -7.87 -7.22 27.74
N LEU A 281 -6.87 -8.08 27.90
CA LEU A 281 -5.89 -8.37 26.86
C LEU A 281 -6.52 -8.97 25.60
N ASP A 282 -7.49 -9.87 25.75
CA ASP A 282 -8.22 -10.48 24.64
C ASP A 282 -9.09 -9.45 23.90
N GLN A 283 -9.75 -8.53 24.63
CA GLN A 283 -10.52 -7.42 24.06
C GLN A 283 -9.63 -6.42 23.31
N GLU A 284 -8.50 -6.05 23.91
CA GLU A 284 -7.53 -5.17 23.26
C GLU A 284 -6.91 -5.87 22.04
N GLN A 285 -6.56 -7.16 22.13
CA GLN A 285 -6.06 -7.94 21.00
C GLN A 285 -7.07 -7.96 19.84
N ALA A 286 -8.34 -8.27 20.11
CA ALA A 286 -9.39 -8.22 19.10
C ALA A 286 -9.51 -6.83 18.45
N THR A 287 -9.42 -5.77 19.26
CA THR A 287 -9.40 -4.38 18.77
C THR A 287 -8.17 -4.12 17.90
N ARG A 288 -6.98 -4.58 18.31
CA ARG A 288 -5.74 -4.44 17.52
C ARG A 288 -5.86 -5.11 16.17
N ASP A 289 -6.40 -6.33 16.12
CA ASP A 289 -6.52 -7.09 14.87
C ASP A 289 -7.52 -6.44 13.90
N ILE A 290 -8.66 -5.95 14.42
CA ILE A 290 -9.64 -5.21 13.62
C ILE A 290 -9.02 -3.91 13.06
N VAL A 291 -8.38 -3.11 13.92
CA VAL A 291 -7.82 -1.82 13.50
C VAL A 291 -6.62 -2.00 12.56
N LYS A 292 -5.78 -3.02 12.77
CA LYS A 292 -4.67 -3.35 11.84
C LYS A 292 -5.19 -3.70 10.46
N LYS A 293 -6.24 -4.50 10.37
CA LYS A 293 -6.86 -4.83 9.07
C LYS A 293 -7.33 -3.57 8.35
N ILE A 294 -7.99 -2.67 9.09
CA ILE A 294 -8.47 -1.38 8.55
C ILE A 294 -7.29 -0.49 8.12
N ASP A 295 -6.19 -0.45 8.88
CA ASP A 295 -4.98 0.29 8.55
C ASP A 295 -4.29 -0.25 7.29
N GLU A 296 -4.15 -1.58 7.16
CA GLU A 296 -3.61 -2.21 5.96
C GLU A 296 -4.47 -1.93 4.74
N ASP A 297 -5.80 -2.06 4.87
CA ASP A 297 -6.74 -1.76 3.79
C ASP A 297 -6.64 -0.28 3.38
N ALA A 298 -6.61 0.65 4.34
CA ALA A 298 -6.42 2.08 4.10
C ALA A 298 -5.10 2.35 3.37
N LYS A 299 -3.99 1.82 3.89
CA LYS A 299 -2.67 1.99 3.28
C LYS A 299 -2.67 1.59 1.82
N ASN A 300 -3.19 0.40 1.51
CA ASN A 300 -3.25 -0.09 0.13
C ASN A 300 -4.05 0.89 -0.75
N VAL A 301 -5.28 1.22 -0.35
CA VAL A 301 -6.18 2.12 -1.10
C VAL A 301 -5.53 3.47 -1.39
N PHE A 302 -4.99 4.15 -0.36
CA PHE A 302 -4.40 5.47 -0.53
C PHE A 302 -3.08 5.45 -1.30
N GLU A 303 -2.24 4.42 -1.12
CA GLU A 303 -1.00 4.25 -1.88
C GLU A 303 -1.29 4.08 -3.39
N ILE A 304 -2.32 3.29 -3.72
CA ILE A 304 -2.82 3.12 -5.09
C ILE A 304 -3.21 4.48 -5.68
N PHE A 305 -4.07 5.25 -4.99
CA PHE A 305 -4.52 6.54 -5.51
C PHE A 305 -3.42 7.55 -5.64
N THR A 306 -2.49 7.58 -4.69
CA THR A 306 -1.33 8.46 -4.74
C THR A 306 -0.49 8.17 -5.98
N ASN A 307 -0.30 6.90 -6.33
CA ASN A 307 0.46 6.51 -7.52
C ASN A 307 -0.27 6.87 -8.82
N ILE A 308 -1.59 6.69 -8.88
CA ILE A 308 -2.39 7.08 -10.06
C ILE A 308 -2.32 8.60 -10.27
N VAL A 309 -2.57 9.38 -9.21
CA VAL A 309 -2.52 10.84 -9.25
C VAL A 309 -1.14 11.33 -9.72
N LYS A 310 -0.06 10.73 -9.23
CA LYS A 310 1.30 11.07 -9.63
C LYS A 310 1.61 10.76 -11.09
N SER A 311 1.02 9.72 -11.66
CA SER A 311 1.34 9.31 -13.04
C SER A 311 0.52 10.03 -14.11
N THR A 312 -0.58 10.66 -13.73
CA THR A 312 -1.57 11.23 -14.68
C THR A 312 -1.92 12.68 -14.35
N GLN A 313 -0.96 13.39 -13.73
CA GLN A 313 -1.07 14.72 -13.14
C GLN A 313 -1.99 15.69 -13.91
N GLU A 314 -1.67 16.01 -15.17
CA GLU A 314 -2.41 17.00 -15.97
C GLU A 314 -3.88 16.62 -16.24
N LEU A 315 -4.17 15.32 -16.27
CA LEU A 315 -5.48 14.78 -16.63
C LEU A 315 -6.44 14.77 -15.44
N PHE A 316 -5.92 14.96 -14.22
CA PHE A 316 -6.68 14.96 -12.98
C PHE A 316 -7.33 16.31 -12.66
N ILE A 317 -6.94 17.39 -13.33
CA ILE A 317 -7.41 18.77 -13.06
C ILE A 317 -8.95 18.87 -12.97
N PRO A 318 -9.75 18.28 -13.90
CA PRO A 318 -11.21 18.38 -13.85
C PRO A 318 -11.85 17.69 -12.64
N TYR A 319 -11.14 16.74 -12.03
CA TYR A 319 -11.63 15.87 -10.96
C TYR A 319 -11.15 16.31 -9.56
N LEU A 320 -10.27 17.31 -9.48
CA LEU A 320 -9.67 17.75 -8.21
C LEU A 320 -10.71 18.10 -7.16
N GLY A 321 -11.76 18.84 -7.52
CA GLY A 321 -12.79 19.25 -6.57
C GLY A 321 -13.51 18.06 -5.92
N GLU A 322 -13.86 17.06 -6.72
CA GLU A 322 -14.51 15.84 -6.25
C GLU A 322 -13.55 14.99 -5.41
N LEU A 323 -12.30 14.84 -5.83
CA LEU A 323 -11.28 14.11 -5.08
C LEU A 323 -11.03 14.75 -3.70
N VAL A 324 -10.90 16.07 -3.64
CA VAL A 324 -10.73 16.81 -2.38
C VAL A 324 -11.94 16.62 -1.46
N ALA A 325 -13.17 16.63 -1.99
CA ALA A 325 -14.37 16.35 -1.22
C ALA A 325 -14.38 14.94 -0.60
N HIS A 326 -13.73 13.96 -1.26
CA HIS A 326 -13.60 12.62 -0.71
C HIS A 326 -12.44 12.47 0.29
N ILE A 327 -11.35 13.23 0.12
CA ILE A 327 -10.17 13.19 1.01
C ILE A 327 -10.44 13.91 2.33
N TRP A 328 -11.09 15.08 2.34
CA TRP A 328 -11.25 15.86 3.57
C TRP A 328 -11.95 15.12 4.72
N PRO A 329 -13.01 14.33 4.50
CA PRO A 329 -13.61 13.53 5.58
C PRO A 329 -12.66 12.48 6.16
N THR A 330 -11.75 11.93 5.36
CA THR A 330 -10.82 10.86 5.80
C THR A 330 -9.68 11.41 6.65
N LEU A 331 -9.36 12.70 6.52
CA LEU A 331 -8.42 13.43 7.38
C LEU A 331 -8.87 13.55 8.85
N LYS A 332 -10.13 13.20 9.17
CA LYS A 332 -10.62 13.12 10.55
C LYS A 332 -10.38 11.76 11.19
N SER A 333 -10.20 10.72 10.38
CA SER A 333 -9.93 9.37 10.88
C SER A 333 -8.47 9.26 11.35
N PRO A 334 -8.21 8.77 12.57
CA PRO A 334 -6.84 8.60 13.07
C PRO A 334 -6.05 7.53 12.30
N VAL A 335 -6.73 6.57 11.66
CA VAL A 335 -6.09 5.51 10.87
C VAL A 335 -5.70 6.04 9.48
N ALA A 336 -6.63 6.73 8.81
CA ALA A 336 -6.43 7.18 7.44
C ALA A 336 -5.65 8.49 7.32
N PHE A 337 -5.52 9.29 8.40
CA PHE A 337 -4.95 10.63 8.37
C PHE A 337 -3.61 10.73 7.63
N ASN A 338 -2.64 9.87 7.96
CA ASN A 338 -1.32 9.95 7.34
C ASN A 338 -1.37 9.70 5.83
N TYR A 339 -2.12 8.68 5.40
CA TYR A 339 -2.25 8.34 3.99
C TYR A 339 -3.08 9.37 3.21
N ALA A 340 -4.13 9.90 3.83
CA ALA A 340 -4.96 10.97 3.26
C ALA A 340 -4.19 12.29 3.13
N LYS A 341 -3.34 12.63 4.11
CA LYS A 341 -2.42 13.75 4.06
C LYS A 341 -1.44 13.60 2.90
N ASP A 342 -0.80 12.43 2.76
CA ASP A 342 0.16 12.18 1.70
C ASP A 342 -0.48 12.26 0.30
N LEU A 343 -1.70 11.74 0.15
CA LEU A 343 -2.49 11.87 -1.07
C LEU A 343 -2.84 13.34 -1.37
N TYR A 344 -3.28 14.10 -0.36
CA TYR A 344 -3.61 15.51 -0.53
C TYR A 344 -2.40 16.35 -0.95
N ILE A 345 -1.23 16.08 -0.34
CA ILE A 345 0.04 16.72 -0.71
C ILE A 345 0.46 16.33 -2.13
N ALA A 346 0.20 15.10 -2.57
CA ALA A 346 0.48 14.68 -3.94
C ALA A 346 -0.34 15.43 -5.01
N LEU A 347 -1.39 16.18 -4.63
CA LEU A 347 -2.14 17.06 -5.53
C LEU A 347 -1.46 18.42 -5.75
N VAL A 348 -0.52 18.82 -4.90
CA VAL A 348 0.15 20.13 -4.99
C VAL A 348 0.80 20.34 -6.36
N PRO A 349 1.60 19.41 -6.92
CA PRO A 349 2.23 19.60 -8.23
C PRO A 349 1.21 19.73 -9.39
N ILE A 350 -0.01 19.22 -9.21
CA ILE A 350 -1.07 19.31 -10.22
C ILE A 350 -1.67 20.72 -10.26
N VAL A 351 -1.89 21.31 -9.08
CA VAL A 351 -2.51 22.64 -8.93
C VAL A 351 -1.48 23.74 -9.16
N PHE A 352 -0.30 23.58 -8.57
CA PHE A 352 0.82 24.48 -8.68
C PHE A 352 1.81 23.85 -9.64
N MET A 353 1.67 24.15 -10.93
CA MET A 353 2.39 23.55 -12.07
C MET A 353 3.92 23.81 -12.09
N ASN A 354 4.55 24.05 -10.94
CA ASN A 354 5.98 24.26 -10.76
C ASN A 354 6.52 23.36 -9.65
N ASP A 355 7.56 22.58 -9.96
CA ASP A 355 8.22 21.60 -9.07
C ASP A 355 8.83 22.18 -7.77
N LYS A 356 8.70 23.49 -7.52
CA LYS A 356 9.38 24.20 -6.42
C LYS A 356 8.53 25.22 -5.67
N ASP A 357 7.21 25.25 -5.85
CA ASP A 357 6.39 26.18 -5.10
C ASP A 357 6.21 25.69 -3.66
N THR A 358 7.21 26.01 -2.81
CA THR A 358 7.16 25.84 -1.33
C THR A 358 5.86 26.41 -0.76
N PHE A 359 5.33 27.43 -1.44
CA PHE A 359 4.05 28.04 -1.22
C PHE A 359 2.86 27.08 -1.36
N GLY A 360 2.79 26.29 -2.43
CA GLY A 360 1.71 25.31 -2.65
C GLY A 360 1.70 24.22 -1.58
N TYR A 361 2.89 23.75 -1.19
CA TYR A 361 3.03 22.82 -0.06
C TYR A 361 2.59 23.46 1.26
N ALA A 362 2.96 24.71 1.52
CA ALA A 362 2.52 25.42 2.73
C ALA A 362 0.99 25.54 2.81
N ILE A 363 0.32 25.86 1.69
CA ILE A 363 -1.15 25.85 1.60
C ILE A 363 -1.69 24.46 1.93
N ALA A 364 -1.13 23.41 1.33
CA ALA A 364 -1.61 22.06 1.54
C ALA A 364 -1.48 21.63 3.00
N TYR A 365 -0.33 21.86 3.63
CA TYR A 365 -0.12 21.53 5.05
C TYR A 365 -1.04 22.33 5.98
N LEU A 366 -1.30 23.62 5.70
CA LEU A 366 -2.28 24.40 6.46
C LEU A 366 -3.70 23.90 6.27
N ALA A 367 -4.09 23.55 5.04
CA ALA A 367 -5.40 23.00 4.76
C ALA A 367 -5.62 21.66 5.46
N VAL A 368 -4.59 20.81 5.56
CA VAL A 368 -4.64 19.60 6.39
C VAL A 368 -4.83 19.97 7.87
N ARG A 369 -4.03 20.89 8.42
CA ARG A 369 -4.18 21.33 9.82
C ARG A 369 -5.58 21.86 10.14
N LEU A 370 -6.21 22.55 9.20
CA LEU A 370 -7.54 23.16 9.37
C LEU A 370 -8.68 22.14 9.29
N ASN A 371 -8.56 21.14 8.42
CA ASN A 371 -9.63 20.16 8.16
C ASN A 371 -9.52 18.88 9.02
N SER A 372 -8.46 18.76 9.82
CA SER A 372 -8.20 17.61 10.67
C SER A 372 -8.50 17.87 12.14
N ASP A 373 -8.71 16.78 12.89
CA ASP A 373 -8.87 16.82 14.33
C ASP A 373 -7.58 17.28 15.03
N PRO A 374 -7.61 18.30 15.92
CA PRO A 374 -6.41 18.85 16.57
C PRO A 374 -5.55 17.81 17.29
N SER A 375 -6.18 16.82 17.92
CA SER A 375 -5.47 15.72 18.61
C SER A 375 -4.72 14.80 17.66
N THR A 376 -5.29 14.52 16.48
CA THR A 376 -4.68 13.65 15.47
C THR A 376 -3.48 14.35 14.83
N VAL A 377 -3.64 15.64 14.54
CA VAL A 377 -2.57 16.50 14.02
C VAL A 377 -1.38 16.54 14.98
N GLN A 378 -1.61 16.74 16.28
CA GLN A 378 -0.52 16.80 17.28
C GLN A 378 0.26 15.48 17.41
N GLN A 379 -0.40 14.33 17.19
CA GLN A 379 0.22 13.01 17.33
C GLN A 379 0.91 12.52 16.06
N GLN A 380 0.47 12.95 14.87
CA GLN A 380 0.88 12.35 13.60
C GLN A 380 1.51 13.33 12.59
N LEU A 381 1.36 14.64 12.75
CA LEU A 381 2.02 15.63 11.88
C LEU A 381 3.45 15.93 12.39
N ASP A 382 4.37 16.23 11.47
CA ASP A 382 5.73 16.60 11.86
C ASP A 382 5.75 17.85 12.74
N LYS A 383 6.52 17.78 13.82
CA LYS A 383 6.61 18.85 14.83
C LYS A 383 7.01 20.20 14.24
N CYS A 384 7.79 20.21 13.16
CA CYS A 384 8.22 21.44 12.47
C CYS A 384 7.02 22.24 11.95
N TRP A 385 5.97 21.59 11.45
CA TRP A 385 4.76 22.25 10.95
C TRP A 385 3.80 22.70 12.05
N LEU A 386 4.09 22.37 13.31
CA LEU A 386 3.30 22.74 14.50
C LEU A 386 3.95 23.84 15.35
N GLN A 387 5.14 24.32 14.95
CA GLN A 387 5.85 25.37 15.69
C GLN A 387 5.15 26.73 15.61
N GLU A 388 4.57 27.03 14.45
CA GLU A 388 3.82 28.27 14.21
C GLU A 388 2.34 28.08 14.56
N ASP A 389 1.79 29.06 15.29
CA ASP A 389 0.36 29.10 15.57
C ASP A 389 -0.47 29.09 14.28
N LEU A 390 -1.62 28.42 14.32
CA LEU A 390 -2.42 28.23 13.11
C LEU A 390 -2.91 29.57 12.53
N LEU A 391 -3.34 30.51 13.37
CA LEU A 391 -3.86 31.79 12.91
C LEU A 391 -2.75 32.65 12.33
N ALA A 392 -1.59 32.72 13.01
CA ALA A 392 -0.42 33.43 12.52
C ALA A 392 0.06 32.88 11.17
N ALA A 393 0.09 31.56 11.00
CA ALA A 393 0.48 30.93 9.74
C ALA A 393 -0.52 31.24 8.60
N ILE A 394 -1.82 31.26 8.89
CA ILE A 394 -2.86 31.65 7.93
C ILE A 394 -2.69 33.11 7.52
N GLU A 395 -2.49 34.03 8.47
CA GLU A 395 -2.26 35.44 8.19
C GLU A 395 -1.03 35.66 7.30
N ARG A 396 0.08 34.98 7.59
CA ARG A 396 1.28 35.02 6.77
C ARG A 396 1.02 34.52 5.34
N LEU A 397 0.30 33.40 5.19
CA LEU A 397 -0.01 32.84 3.88
C LEU A 397 -0.97 33.73 3.07
N LEU A 398 -1.96 34.36 3.73
CA LEU A 398 -2.85 35.34 3.13
C LEU A 398 -2.10 36.60 2.69
N ALA A 399 -1.14 37.08 3.47
CA ALA A 399 -0.28 38.19 3.08
C ALA A 399 0.55 37.85 1.83
N CYS A 400 1.18 36.66 1.79
CA CYS A 400 1.89 36.20 0.60
C CYS A 400 0.99 36.04 -0.63
N LEU A 401 -0.24 35.52 -0.46
CA LEU A 401 -1.24 35.47 -1.54
C LEU A 401 -1.56 36.86 -2.07
N TYR A 402 -1.79 37.81 -1.17
CA TYR A 402 -2.14 39.18 -1.51
C TYR A 402 -1.00 39.86 -2.29
N GLU A 403 0.25 39.70 -1.84
CA GLU A 403 1.43 40.24 -2.53
C GLU A 403 1.61 39.65 -3.93
N ASN A 404 1.51 38.33 -4.08
CA ASN A 404 1.66 37.66 -5.37
C ASN A 404 0.53 38.02 -6.34
N THR A 405 -0.71 38.15 -5.86
CA THR A 405 -1.85 38.56 -6.69
C THR A 405 -1.81 40.04 -7.07
N GLN A 406 -1.25 40.91 -6.21
CA GLN A 406 -0.99 42.31 -6.53
C GLN A 406 0.14 42.49 -7.56
N GLN A 407 1.23 41.73 -7.44
CA GLN A 407 2.32 41.75 -8.42
C GLN A 407 1.86 41.27 -9.79
N ALA A 408 1.06 40.20 -9.87
CA ALA A 408 0.47 39.73 -11.13
C ALA A 408 -0.42 40.77 -11.83
N LYS A 409 -1.08 41.66 -11.07
CA LYS A 409 -1.87 42.78 -11.62
C LYS A 409 -1.02 43.95 -12.14
N LYS A 410 0.26 44.05 -11.78
CA LYS A 410 1.17 45.12 -12.26
C LYS A 410 1.89 44.76 -13.56
N PHE A 411 1.84 43.49 -13.98
CA PHE A 411 2.46 42.99 -15.21
C PHE A 411 1.46 42.65 -16.34
N ASN A 412 0.17 42.83 -16.09
CA ASN A 412 -0.88 42.93 -17.12
C ASN A 412 -1.24 44.41 -17.32
#